data_AF-A0A656KEK8-F1
#
_entry.id   AF-A0A656KEK8-F1
#
_cell.length_a   1.000
_cell.length_b   1.000
_cell.length_c   1.000
_cell.angle_alpha   90.00
_cell.angle_beta   90.00
_cell.angle_gamma   90.00
#
_symmetry.space_group_name_H-M   'P 1'
#
loop_
_entity.id
_entity.type
_entity.pdbx_description
1 polymer ?
#
loop_
_entity_poly.entity_id
_entity_poly.type
_entity_poly.pdbx_seq_one_letter_code
_entity_poly.pdbx_strand_id
1 'polypeptide(L)'
;MNPVEVFLNWDVPVSNVVLAPPMNSVSLNINQGFSIGNSVKTSLSTNIKAIKKFLSSSFSVGFSKQWTTAYSAGYRFSIPPGKYGVIVSNPLTTRHSGFMDVGCIGQAERTEFFSDTYQGKDFSDMSWVEGVIGLCVSDTYPVKRCLGSGTMQ
;
A
#
# COMPACT_ATOMS: atom_id res chain seq x y z
N MET A 1 -9.26 15.45 16.07
CA MET A 1 -8.54 14.63 15.07
C MET A 1 -7.16 14.34 15.61
N ASN A 2 -6.59 13.20 15.25
CA ASN A 2 -5.19 12.92 15.57
C ASN A 2 -4.29 13.65 14.55
N PRO A 3 -3.00 13.88 14.88
CA PRO A 3 -2.03 14.37 13.92
C PRO A 3 -1.97 13.49 12.67
N VAL A 4 -1.74 14.10 11.51
CA VAL A 4 -1.57 13.36 10.25
C VAL A 4 -0.25 12.60 10.30
N GLU A 5 -0.30 11.31 9.98
CA GLU A 5 0.89 10.46 9.91
C GLU A 5 1.30 10.23 8.46
N VAL A 6 2.60 10.32 8.16
CA VAL A 6 3.17 10.00 6.85
C VAL A 6 4.23 8.92 7.04
N PHE A 7 4.06 7.77 6.39
CA PHE A 7 4.95 6.62 6.55
C PHE A 7 4.96 5.72 5.31
N LEU A 8 6.00 4.89 5.18
CA LEU A 8 6.03 3.82 4.18
C LEU A 8 5.15 2.65 4.63
N ASN A 9 4.15 2.30 3.83
CA ASN A 9 3.24 1.22 4.16
C ASN A 9 3.91 -0.16 4.01
N TRP A 10 3.21 -1.19 4.49
CA TRP A 10 3.64 -2.57 4.39
C TRP A 10 3.86 -3.02 2.94
N ASP A 11 4.66 -4.06 2.80
CA ASP A 11 5.01 -4.62 1.50
C ASP A 11 3.76 -5.06 0.73
N VAL A 12 3.63 -4.54 -0.49
CA VAL A 12 2.70 -5.04 -1.51
C VAL A 12 3.54 -5.79 -2.55
N PRO A 13 3.38 -7.12 -2.71
CA PRO A 13 4.12 -7.86 -3.72
C PRO A 13 3.69 -7.42 -5.12
N VAL A 14 4.66 -7.14 -5.97
CA VAL A 14 4.47 -6.71 -7.37
C VAL A 14 5.10 -7.68 -8.37
N SER A 15 5.68 -8.76 -7.87
CA SER A 15 6.13 -9.92 -8.64
C SER A 15 5.74 -11.20 -7.90
N ASN A 16 5.82 -12.33 -8.60
CA ASN A 16 5.81 -13.64 -7.93
C ASN A 16 7.07 -13.81 -7.09
N VAL A 17 7.01 -14.70 -6.10
CA VAL A 17 8.19 -15.20 -5.39
C VAL A 17 8.97 -16.11 -6.34
N VAL A 18 10.29 -15.89 -6.44
CA VAL A 18 11.19 -16.71 -7.28
C VAL A 18 12.36 -17.20 -6.45
N LEU A 19 12.67 -18.50 -6.59
CA LEU A 19 13.87 -19.11 -6.04
C LEU A 19 15.02 -19.00 -7.06
N ALA A 20 16.12 -18.36 -6.68
CA ALA A 20 17.34 -18.38 -7.47
C ALA A 20 18.00 -19.77 -7.39
N PRO A 21 18.52 -20.32 -8.51
CA PRO A 21 19.30 -21.54 -8.50
C PRO A 21 20.47 -21.46 -7.52
N PRO A 22 20.93 -22.58 -6.94
CA PRO A 22 21.96 -22.57 -5.89
C PRO A 22 23.28 -21.90 -6.29
N MET A 23 23.62 -21.89 -7.59
CA MET A 23 24.89 -21.37 -8.10
C MET A 23 24.76 -20.11 -8.95
N ASN A 24 23.54 -19.65 -9.25
CA ASN A 24 23.31 -18.56 -10.20
C ASN A 24 22.30 -17.56 -9.63
N SER A 25 22.55 -16.26 -9.83
CA SER A 25 21.58 -15.22 -9.54
C SER A 25 20.47 -15.18 -10.59
N VAL A 26 19.25 -14.86 -10.17
CA VAL A 26 18.11 -14.64 -11.09
C VAL A 26 17.78 -13.16 -11.12
N SER A 27 17.59 -12.62 -12.33
CA SER A 27 17.05 -11.28 -12.48
C SER A 27 15.53 -11.30 -12.52
N LEU A 28 14.91 -10.45 -11.72
CA LEU A 28 13.48 -10.18 -11.75
C LEU A 28 13.21 -8.80 -12.32
N ASN A 29 12.22 -8.75 -13.20
CA ASN A 29 11.66 -7.51 -13.74
C ASN A 29 10.22 -7.39 -13.28
N ILE A 30 9.76 -6.15 -13.13
CA ILE A 30 8.35 -5.85 -12.83
C ILE A 30 7.59 -5.84 -14.14
N ASN A 31 6.83 -6.90 -14.42
CA ASN A 31 6.08 -7.03 -15.67
C ASN A 31 4.57 -6.85 -15.49
N GLN A 32 4.08 -6.79 -14.25
CA GLN A 32 2.65 -6.65 -13.95
C GLN A 32 2.41 -5.33 -13.24
N GLY A 33 1.43 -4.58 -13.74
CA GLY A 33 0.93 -3.43 -13.02
C GLY A 33 0.05 -3.86 -11.86
N PHE A 34 0.14 -3.16 -10.74
CA PHE A 34 -0.76 -3.36 -9.59
C PHE A 34 -1.62 -2.12 -9.38
N SER A 35 -2.82 -2.31 -8.83
CA SER A 35 -3.72 -1.21 -8.46
C SER A 35 -3.75 -1.07 -6.95
N ILE A 36 -3.56 0.15 -6.46
CA ILE A 36 -3.80 0.51 -5.06
C ILE A 36 -4.77 1.68 -5.02
N GLY A 37 -5.65 1.72 -4.02
CA GLY A 37 -6.66 2.76 -3.89
C GLY A 37 -6.80 3.23 -2.46
N ASN A 38 -7.26 4.47 -2.30
CA ASN A 38 -7.53 5.06 -0.99
C ASN A 38 -8.52 4.20 -0.20
N SER A 39 -8.27 4.02 1.09
CA SER A 39 -9.08 3.15 1.94
C SER A 39 -9.50 3.83 3.23
N VAL A 40 -10.67 3.47 3.75
CA VAL A 40 -11.16 3.87 5.07
C VAL A 40 -11.47 2.62 5.87
N LYS A 41 -10.97 2.59 7.10
CA LYS A 41 -11.30 1.62 8.13
C LYS A 41 -12.01 2.35 9.27
N THR A 42 -13.05 1.75 9.79
CA THR A 42 -13.89 2.30 10.87
C THR A 42 -14.29 1.14 11.76
N SER A 43 -14.40 1.38 13.07
CA SER A 43 -14.91 0.38 14.03
C SER A 43 -16.37 0.01 13.76
N LEU A 44 -17.15 0.93 13.17
CA LEU A 44 -18.55 0.75 12.84
C LEU A 44 -18.77 0.93 11.34
N SER A 45 -19.11 -0.16 10.65
CA SER A 45 -19.28 -0.18 9.18
C SER A 45 -20.46 0.65 8.70
N THR A 46 -21.50 0.82 9.52
CA THR A 46 -22.69 1.66 9.24
C THR A 46 -22.33 3.13 9.03
N ASN A 47 -21.29 3.62 9.70
CA ASN A 47 -20.87 5.02 9.67
C ASN A 47 -19.88 5.35 8.55
N ILE A 48 -19.46 4.35 7.75
CA ILE A 48 -18.42 4.52 6.73
C ILE A 48 -18.77 5.56 5.66
N LYS A 49 -20.05 5.72 5.31
CA LYS A 49 -20.52 6.71 4.32
C LYS A 49 -20.39 8.14 4.85
N ALA A 50 -20.77 8.37 6.10
CA ALA A 50 -20.64 9.67 6.74
C ALA A 50 -19.16 10.06 6.87
N ILE A 51 -18.32 9.11 7.28
CA ILE A 51 -16.86 9.31 7.44
C ILE A 51 -16.22 9.62 6.08
N LYS A 52 -16.54 8.85 5.02
CA LYS A 52 -16.04 9.13 3.67
C LYS A 52 -16.46 10.52 3.20
N LYS A 53 -17.72 10.92 3.39
CA LYS A 53 -18.21 12.26 3.02
C LYS A 53 -17.46 13.37 3.77
N PHE A 54 -17.26 13.20 5.07
CA PHE A 54 -16.51 14.13 5.89
C PHE A 54 -15.05 14.27 5.43
N LEU A 55 -14.37 13.14 5.16
CA LEU A 55 -12.98 13.14 4.68
C LEU A 55 -12.84 13.74 3.28
N SER A 56 -13.76 13.42 2.37
CA SER A 56 -13.80 14.03 1.04
C SER A 56 -14.06 15.54 1.09
N SER A 57 -14.92 16.01 2.01
CA SER A 57 -15.22 17.44 2.14
C SER A 57 -14.13 18.22 2.87
N SER A 58 -13.46 17.62 3.86
CA SER A 58 -12.53 18.33 4.75
C SER A 58 -11.08 18.26 4.28
N PHE A 59 -10.68 17.17 3.63
CA PHE A 59 -9.30 16.94 3.19
C PHE A 59 -9.21 16.60 1.70
N SER A 60 -10.29 16.81 0.93
CA SER A 60 -10.34 16.53 -0.50
C SER A 60 -9.93 15.10 -0.87
N VAL A 61 -10.17 14.13 0.03
CA VAL A 61 -9.84 12.72 -0.21
C VAL A 61 -10.81 12.11 -1.21
N GLY A 62 -10.31 11.74 -2.38
CA GLY A 62 -11.05 10.97 -3.38
C GLY A 62 -10.91 9.46 -3.15
N PHE A 63 -11.98 8.77 -2.73
CA PHE A 63 -11.97 7.31 -2.55
C PHE A 63 -12.20 6.50 -3.83
N SER A 64 -12.49 7.17 -4.95
CA SER A 64 -12.53 6.57 -6.28
C SER A 64 -11.15 6.48 -6.93
N LYS A 65 -10.13 7.14 -6.35
CA LYS A 65 -8.80 7.20 -6.93
C LYS A 65 -8.10 5.86 -6.71
N GLN A 66 -7.87 5.18 -7.84
CA GLN A 66 -7.00 4.03 -7.93
C GLN A 66 -5.79 4.42 -8.76
N TRP A 67 -4.62 4.01 -8.30
CA TRP A 67 -3.39 4.16 -9.03
C TRP A 67 -3.01 2.79 -9.55
N THR A 68 -3.16 2.61 -10.85
CA THR A 68 -2.59 1.47 -11.55
C THR A 68 -1.17 1.83 -11.90
N THR A 69 -0.21 1.13 -11.30
CA THR A 69 1.16 1.39 -11.61
C THR A 69 1.59 0.61 -12.84
N ALA A 70 1.70 1.28 -13.99
CA ALA A 70 2.19 0.69 -15.23
C ALA A 70 3.72 0.82 -15.27
N TYR A 71 4.43 -0.14 -14.65
CA TYR A 71 5.90 -0.14 -14.65
C TYR A 71 6.45 -0.69 -15.98
N SER A 72 6.54 0.15 -17.00
CA SER A 72 7.30 -0.16 -18.21
C SER A 72 8.80 0.14 -18.08
N ALA A 73 9.24 0.79 -16.99
CA ALA A 73 10.61 1.28 -16.80
C ALA A 73 11.70 0.19 -16.59
N GLY A 74 11.36 -1.10 -16.61
CA GLY A 74 12.38 -2.16 -16.63
C GLY A 74 13.30 -2.20 -15.41
N TYR A 75 12.79 -1.89 -14.21
CA TYR A 75 13.54 -2.10 -12.97
C TYR A 75 13.94 -3.57 -12.86
N ARG A 76 15.26 -3.80 -12.78
CA ARG A 76 15.86 -5.12 -12.73
C ARG A 76 16.51 -5.33 -11.37
N PHE A 77 16.01 -6.30 -10.63
CA PHE A 77 16.58 -6.72 -9.36
C PHE A 77 17.26 -8.07 -9.53
N SER A 78 18.37 -8.29 -8.80
CA SER A 78 19.09 -9.57 -8.84
C SER A 78 18.92 -10.30 -7.51
N ILE A 79 18.38 -11.52 -7.55
CA ILE A 79 18.24 -12.39 -6.39
C ILE A 79 19.56 -13.16 -6.21
N PRO A 80 20.17 -13.16 -5.01
CA PRO A 80 21.35 -13.96 -4.72
C PRO A 80 21.11 -15.47 -4.91
N PRO A 81 22.14 -16.25 -5.28
CA PRO A 81 22.01 -17.69 -5.47
C PRO A 81 21.42 -18.42 -4.26
N GLY A 82 20.51 -19.37 -4.51
CA GLY A 82 19.88 -20.20 -3.47
C GLY A 82 18.91 -19.46 -2.55
N LYS A 83 18.53 -18.21 -2.86
CA LYS A 83 17.58 -17.42 -2.07
C LYS A 83 16.26 -17.25 -2.79
N TYR A 84 15.19 -17.08 -2.02
CA TYR A 84 13.89 -16.63 -2.52
C TYR A 84 13.89 -15.11 -2.62
N GLY A 85 13.33 -14.57 -3.69
CA GLY A 85 13.20 -13.14 -3.89
C GLY A 85 11.82 -12.77 -4.41
N VAL A 86 11.31 -11.61 -3.96
CA VAL A 86 10.07 -11.02 -4.43
C VAL A 86 10.22 -9.50 -4.47
N ILE A 87 9.76 -8.88 -5.55
CA ILE A 87 9.75 -7.43 -5.65
C ILE A 87 8.53 -6.92 -4.91
N VAL A 88 8.74 -5.93 -4.05
CA VAL A 88 7.69 -5.30 -3.25
C VAL A 88 7.65 -3.80 -3.51
N SER A 89 6.45 -3.24 -3.42
CA SER A 89 6.21 -1.81 -3.42
C SER A 89 5.72 -1.39 -2.03
N ASN A 90 6.39 -0.39 -1.45
CA ASN A 90 6.03 0.25 -0.19
C ASN A 90 5.53 1.66 -0.50
N PRO A 91 4.22 1.85 -0.64
CA PRO A 91 3.67 3.15 -0.97
C PRO A 91 3.79 4.11 0.23
N LEU A 92 4.20 5.34 -0.05
CA LEU A 92 4.16 6.44 0.90
C LEU A 92 2.69 6.75 1.19
N THR A 93 2.29 6.56 2.45
CA THR A 93 0.90 6.66 2.90
C THR A 93 0.75 7.85 3.81
N THR A 94 -0.24 8.68 3.51
CA THR A 94 -0.74 9.72 4.39
C THR A 94 -1.98 9.21 5.09
N ARG A 95 -1.88 9.00 6.40
CA ARG A 95 -2.98 8.49 7.24
C ARG A 95 -3.63 9.63 8.01
N HIS A 96 -4.94 9.75 7.81
CA HIS A 96 -5.82 10.57 8.65
C HIS A 96 -6.53 9.66 9.65
N SER A 97 -6.45 9.98 10.95
CA SER A 97 -7.13 9.21 11.99
C SER A 97 -7.82 10.11 13.02
N GLY A 98 -8.80 9.54 13.72
CA GLY A 98 -9.47 10.22 14.81
C GLY A 98 -10.84 9.65 15.11
N PHE A 99 -11.63 10.46 15.81
CA PHE A 99 -12.99 10.12 16.22
C PHE A 99 -13.99 11.05 15.53
N MET A 100 -15.12 10.49 15.14
CA MET A 100 -16.27 11.23 14.61
C MET A 100 -17.52 10.80 15.38
N ASP A 101 -18.21 11.77 15.96
CA ASP A 101 -19.49 11.52 16.62
C ASP A 101 -20.58 11.51 15.54
N VAL A 102 -21.22 10.35 15.34
CA VAL A 102 -22.18 10.12 14.25
C VAL A 102 -23.55 9.82 14.84
N GLY A 103 -24.56 10.60 14.46
CA GLY A 103 -25.93 10.42 14.92
C GLY A 103 -26.63 11.74 15.19
N CYS A 104 -27.74 11.66 15.92
CA CYS A 104 -28.52 12.83 16.31
C CYS A 104 -27.95 13.49 17.57
N ILE A 105 -28.25 14.78 17.75
CA ILE A 105 -27.92 15.51 18.98
C ILE A 105 -28.54 14.75 20.18
N GLY A 106 -27.71 14.35 21.13
CA GLY A 106 -28.11 13.57 22.32
C GLY A 106 -28.09 12.04 22.16
N GLN A 107 -27.86 11.52 20.95
CA GLN A 107 -27.74 10.07 20.67
C GLN A 107 -26.59 9.77 19.69
N ALA A 108 -25.57 10.62 19.65
CA ALA A 108 -24.43 10.42 18.77
C ALA A 108 -23.51 9.31 19.29
N GLU A 109 -23.06 8.45 18.38
CA GLU A 109 -22.11 7.39 18.68
C GLU A 109 -20.70 7.81 18.24
N ARG A 110 -19.75 7.75 19.18
CA ARG A 110 -18.35 8.05 18.90
C ARG A 110 -17.72 6.91 18.11
N THR A 111 -17.41 7.18 16.85
CA THR A 111 -16.80 6.21 15.93
C THR A 111 -15.34 6.55 15.66
N GLU A 112 -14.45 5.59 15.86
CA GLU A 112 -13.05 5.73 15.47
C GLU A 112 -12.87 5.41 13.98
N PHE A 113 -12.03 6.18 13.30
CA PHE A 113 -11.69 5.94 11.90
C PHE A 113 -10.20 6.11 11.61
N PHE A 114 -9.77 5.40 10.56
CA PHE A 114 -8.47 5.54 9.92
C PHE A 114 -8.68 5.60 8.41
N SER A 115 -8.01 6.53 7.75
CA SER A 115 -8.07 6.69 6.30
C SER A 115 -6.67 6.75 5.74
N ASP A 116 -6.32 5.77 4.92
CA ASP A 116 -5.04 5.70 4.24
C ASP A 116 -5.20 6.26 2.83
N THR A 117 -4.40 7.29 2.55
CA THR A 117 -4.38 7.95 1.25
C THR A 117 -3.01 7.86 0.62
N TYR A 118 -2.99 7.73 -0.70
CA TYR A 118 -1.77 7.61 -1.48
C TYR A 118 -1.63 8.82 -2.39
N GLN A 119 -0.39 9.13 -2.78
CA GLN A 119 -0.12 10.14 -3.79
C GLN A 119 0.43 9.45 -5.04
N GLY A 120 -0.14 9.81 -6.19
CA GLY A 120 0.39 9.39 -7.48
C GLY A 120 1.42 10.40 -7.94
N LYS A 121 2.50 9.91 -8.52
CA LYS A 121 3.40 10.68 -9.35
C LYS A 121 3.24 10.22 -10.79
N ASP A 122 2.99 11.19 -11.64
CA ASP A 122 2.95 11.00 -13.08
C ASP A 122 4.24 11.60 -13.64
N PHE A 123 5.03 10.78 -14.33
CA PHE A 123 6.19 11.26 -15.08
C PHE A 123 6.16 10.65 -16.48
N SER A 124 5.99 11.49 -17.49
CA SER A 124 5.73 11.07 -18.86
C SER A 124 4.53 10.11 -18.92
N ASP A 125 4.68 8.95 -19.59
CA ASP A 125 3.62 7.94 -19.75
C ASP A 125 3.54 6.94 -18.57
N MET A 126 4.24 7.23 -17.47
CA MET A 126 4.29 6.37 -16.29
C MET A 126 3.59 7.04 -15.11
N SER A 127 2.52 6.41 -14.64
CA SER A 127 1.88 6.75 -13.35
C SER A 127 2.30 5.70 -12.32
N TRP A 128 2.84 6.14 -11.19
CA TRP A 128 3.11 5.27 -10.04
C TRP A 128 2.67 5.89 -8.73
N VAL A 129 2.45 5.04 -7.73
CA VAL A 129 2.26 5.52 -6.36
C VAL A 129 3.61 5.86 -5.76
N GLU A 130 3.72 7.08 -5.24
CA GLU A 130 4.90 7.53 -4.53
C GLU A 130 5.25 6.55 -3.40
N GLY A 131 6.52 6.19 -3.27
CA GLY A 131 6.96 5.13 -2.40
C GLY A 131 8.32 4.57 -2.80
N VAL A 132 8.66 3.43 -2.21
CA VAL A 132 9.90 2.70 -2.49
C VAL A 132 9.56 1.37 -3.15
N ILE A 133 10.31 0.99 -4.18
CA ILE A 133 10.27 -0.35 -4.76
C ILE A 133 11.57 -1.04 -4.39
N GLY A 134 11.49 -2.25 -3.85
CA GLY A 134 12.65 -3.00 -3.41
C GLY A 134 12.51 -4.49 -3.68
N LEU A 135 13.60 -5.21 -3.43
CA LEU A 135 13.64 -6.67 -3.45
C LEU A 135 13.66 -7.19 -2.02
N CYS A 136 12.64 -7.98 -1.65
CA CYS A 136 12.67 -8.79 -0.44
C CYS A 136 13.32 -10.13 -0.72
N VAL A 137 14.36 -10.48 0.05
CA VAL A 137 15.10 -11.73 -0.08
C VAL A 137 14.92 -12.56 1.19
N SER A 138 14.75 -13.87 1.05
CA SER A 138 14.64 -14.78 2.19
C SER A 138 15.28 -16.13 1.91
N ASP A 139 15.65 -16.82 2.98
CA ASP A 139 16.24 -18.15 2.98
C ASP A 139 15.16 -19.25 2.96
N THR A 140 13.92 -18.87 3.26
CA THR A 140 12.80 -19.79 3.46
C THR A 140 11.59 -19.35 2.66
N TYR A 141 10.80 -20.32 2.20
CA TYR A 141 9.47 -20.10 1.67
C TYR A 141 8.43 -20.51 2.72
N PRO A 142 7.40 -19.69 3.00
CA PRO A 142 7.07 -18.41 2.35
C PRO A 142 7.98 -17.24 2.78
N VAL A 143 8.14 -16.26 1.89
CA VAL A 143 9.06 -15.12 2.09
C VAL A 143 8.49 -14.17 3.12
N LYS A 144 9.24 -13.86 4.18
CA LYS A 144 8.80 -12.85 5.16
C LYS A 144 8.77 -11.46 4.54
N ARG A 145 7.81 -10.62 4.95
CA ARG A 145 7.81 -9.19 4.58
C ARG A 145 9.05 -8.50 5.13
N CYS A 146 9.68 -7.67 4.30
CA CYS A 146 10.70 -6.70 4.69
C CYS A 146 10.12 -5.62 5.59
N LEU A 147 8.94 -5.09 5.24
CA LEU A 147 8.22 -4.10 6.03
C LEU A 147 6.82 -4.59 6.38
N GLY A 148 6.58 -4.69 7.69
CA GLY A 148 5.34 -5.18 8.27
C GLY A 148 5.43 -6.63 8.73
N SER A 149 4.27 -7.19 9.07
CA SER A 149 4.14 -8.58 9.51
C SER A 149 3.52 -9.46 8.43
N GLY A 150 3.78 -10.76 8.49
CA GLY A 150 3.24 -11.75 7.57
C GLY A 150 4.25 -12.28 6.56
N THR A 151 3.74 -13.07 5.61
CA THR A 151 4.54 -13.75 4.59
C THR A 151 3.94 -13.55 3.20
N MET A 152 4.76 -13.73 2.18
CA MET A 152 4.45 -13.60 0.75
C MET A 152 4.71 -14.94 0.07
N GLN A 153 3.82 -15.29 -0.85
CA GLN A 153 3.78 -16.57 -1.56
C GLN A 153 3.63 -16.30 -3.05
#